data_AF-A0A645G511-F1
#
_entry.id   AF-A0A645G511-F1
#
_cell.length_a   1.000
_cell.length_b   1.000
_cell.length_c   1.000
_cell.angle_alpha   90.00
_cell.angle_beta   90.00
_cell.angle_gamma   90.00
#
_symmetry.space_group_name_H-M   'P 1'
#
loop_
_entity.id
_entity.type
_entity.pdbx_description
1 polymer ?
#
loop_
_entity_poly.entity_id
_entity_poly.type
_entity_poly.pdbx_seq_one_letter_code
_entity_poly.pdbx_strand_id
1 'polypeptide(L)'
;MSQLEEEQYGYSLVQRLTERGLAIDQSTLYPLLRRLEKQELLDSSWSLDEARPRRYYVLNAKGKRVLNRLMTEWIHLNDIITKLLKTKNGDGNNEKLD
;
A
#
# COMPACT_ATOMS: atom_id res chain seq x y z
N MET A 1 -2.40 1.27 6.15
CA MET A 1 -1.50 0.87 5.04
C MET A 1 -0.05 1.25 5.36
N SER A 2 0.51 0.74 6.45
CA SER A 2 1.85 1.15 6.92
C SER A 2 2.79 -0.02 7.22
N GLN A 3 2.76 -1.07 6.40
CA GLN A 3 3.52 -2.31 6.68
C GLN A 3 5.05 -2.13 6.72
N LEU A 4 5.56 -0.93 6.46
CA LEU A 4 6.97 -0.55 6.49
C LEU A 4 7.24 0.62 7.47
N GLU A 5 6.33 0.92 8.40
CA GLU A 5 6.61 1.90 9.48
C GLU A 5 7.71 1.43 10.43
N GLU A 6 7.84 0.11 10.55
CA GLU A 6 8.88 -0.61 11.26
C GLU A 6 9.71 -1.42 10.25
N GLU A 7 10.92 -1.83 10.65
CA GLU A 7 11.79 -2.65 9.81
C GLU A 7 11.16 -4.00 9.48
N GLN A 8 11.13 -4.34 8.20
CA GLN A 8 10.57 -5.62 7.75
C GLN A 8 11.46 -6.35 6.76
N TYR A 9 11.54 -7.67 6.97
CA TYR A 9 12.11 -8.58 6.00
C TYR A 9 11.16 -8.78 4.82
N GLY A 10 11.68 -8.69 3.59
CA GLY A 10 10.87 -8.72 2.36
C GLY A 10 9.93 -9.93 2.24
N TYR A 11 10.36 -11.12 2.66
CA TYR A 11 9.48 -12.31 2.66
C TYR A 11 8.33 -12.20 3.68
N SER A 12 8.61 -11.72 4.89
CA SER A 12 7.58 -11.49 5.91
C SER A 12 6.57 -10.43 5.45
N LEU A 13 7.00 -9.46 4.63
CA LEU A 13 6.10 -8.48 4.03
C LEU A 13 5.17 -9.13 2.99
N VAL A 14 5.65 -10.06 2.15
CA VAL A 14 4.79 -10.84 1.24
C VAL A 14 3.69 -11.55 2.00
N GLN A 15 4.04 -12.26 3.08
CA GLN A 15 3.09 -13.02 3.88
C GLN A 15 2.00 -12.12 4.47
N ARG A 16 2.39 -11.01 5.11
CA ARG A 16 1.43 -10.05 5.70
C ARG A 16 0.53 -9.37 4.69
N LEU A 17 1.04 -9.05 3.50
CA LEU A 17 0.21 -8.47 2.43
C LEU A 17 -0.82 -9.51 1.96
N THR A 18 -0.39 -10.76 1.79
CA THR A 18 -1.26 -11.87 1.40
C THR A 18 -2.35 -12.13 2.44
N GLU A 19 -2.01 -12.16 3.74
CA GLU A 19 -2.96 -12.31 4.85
C GLU A 19 -4.01 -11.18 4.90
N ARG A 20 -3.67 -9.99 4.40
CA ARG A 20 -4.59 -8.84 4.30
C ARG A 20 -5.38 -8.83 2.98
N GLY A 21 -5.34 -9.91 2.21
CA GLY A 21 -6.08 -10.05 0.96
C GLY A 21 -5.38 -9.50 -0.28
N LEU A 22 -4.13 -9.06 -0.17
CA LEU A 22 -3.33 -8.62 -1.30
C LEU A 22 -2.35 -9.73 -1.72
N ALA A 23 -2.78 -10.59 -2.64
CA ALA A 23 -1.92 -11.62 -3.22
C ALA A 23 -0.83 -10.97 -4.07
N ILE A 24 0.40 -10.98 -3.57
CA ILE A 24 1.59 -10.46 -4.27
C ILE A 24 2.72 -11.48 -4.14
N ASP A 25 3.45 -11.73 -5.21
CA ASP A 25 4.61 -12.62 -5.19
C ASP A 25 5.92 -11.87 -4.95
N GLN A 26 6.98 -12.64 -4.68
CA GLN A 26 8.32 -12.11 -4.47
C GLN A 26 8.88 -11.43 -5.73
N SER A 27 8.61 -11.96 -6.92
CA SER A 27 9.04 -11.40 -8.20
C SER A 27 8.47 -10.00 -8.46
N THR A 28 7.34 -9.66 -7.84
CA THR A 28 6.69 -8.36 -7.94
C THR A 28 7.11 -7.45 -6.80
N LEU A 29 7.15 -7.97 -5.56
CA LEU A 29 7.48 -7.18 -4.38
C LEU A 29 8.93 -6.68 -4.39
N TYR A 30 9.90 -7.52 -4.72
CA TYR A 30 11.31 -7.12 -4.63
C TYR A 30 11.71 -6.02 -5.62
N PRO A 31 11.30 -6.04 -6.90
CA PRO A 31 11.52 -4.90 -7.79
C PRO A 31 10.85 -3.61 -7.29
N LEU A 32 9.66 -3.71 -6.70
CA LEU A 32 8.98 -2.56 -6.10
C LEU A 32 9.78 -1.96 -4.93
N LEU A 33 10.24 -2.79 -3.99
CA LEU A 33 11.06 -2.35 -2.86
C LEU A 33 12.36 -1.69 -3.34
N ARG A 34 13.04 -2.29 -4.31
CA ARG A 34 14.25 -1.71 -4.94
C ARG A 34 13.96 -0.38 -5.61
N ARG A 35 12.81 -0.22 -6.25
CA ARG A 35 12.40 1.05 -6.88
C ARG A 35 12.15 2.12 -5.81
N LEU A 36 11.43 1.80 -4.74
CA LEU A 36 11.16 2.72 -3.64
C LEU A 36 12.43 3.15 -2.91
N GLU A 37 13.38 2.24 -2.73
CA GLU A 37 14.72 2.54 -2.23
C GLU A 37 15.49 3.47 -3.17
N LYS A 38 15.50 3.21 -4.48
CA LYS A 38 16.11 4.11 -5.48
C LYS A 38 15.50 5.51 -5.50
N GLN A 39 14.25 5.65 -5.06
CA GLN A 39 13.56 6.94 -4.90
C GLN A 39 13.82 7.59 -3.52
N GLU A 40 14.65 6.94 -2.69
CA GLU A 40 14.99 7.34 -1.32
C GLU A 40 13.76 7.40 -0.41
N LEU A 41 12.76 6.57 -0.68
CA LEU A 41 11.55 6.48 0.16
C LEU A 41 11.69 5.40 1.23
N LEU A 42 12.60 4.45 1.02
CA LEU A 42 12.93 3.39 1.97
C LEU A 42 14.42 3.46 2.32
N ASP A 43 14.71 3.22 3.59
CA ASP A 43 16.05 2.83 4.02
C ASP A 43 16.11 1.29 4.05
N SER A 44 17.31 0.73 3.82
CA SER A 44 17.53 -0.71 3.96
C SER A 44 18.80 -1.03 4.72
N SER A 45 18.76 -2.15 5.43
CA SER A 45 19.87 -2.66 6.24
C SER A 45 20.04 -4.16 6.00
N TRP A 46 21.28 -4.63 6.08
CA TRP A 46 21.59 -6.07 6.10
C TRP A 46 21.67 -6.53 7.55
N SER A 47 20.85 -7.50 7.94
CA SER A 47 21.09 -8.28 9.16
C SER A 47 21.97 -9.47 8.82
N LEU A 48 23.07 -9.58 9.56
CA LEU A 48 24.07 -10.65 9.46
C LEU A 48 23.95 -11.64 10.62
N ASP A 49 22.93 -11.49 11.47
CA ASP A 49 22.74 -12.27 12.71
C ASP A 49 22.28 -13.71 12.41
N GLU A 50 21.88 -13.99 11.17
CA GLU A 50 21.43 -15.29 10.72
C GLU A 50 22.39 -15.95 9.72
N ALA A 51 22.27 -17.28 9.59
CA ALA A 51 23.06 -18.09 8.66
C ALA A 51 22.98 -17.63 7.18
N ARG A 52 21.97 -16.82 6.83
CA ARG A 52 21.84 -16.17 5.53
C ARG A 52 21.58 -14.68 5.73
N PRO A 53 22.38 -13.78 5.12
CA PRO A 53 22.13 -12.35 5.18
C PRO A 53 20.71 -12.00 4.72
N ARG A 54 19.98 -11.25 5.55
CA ARG A 54 18.62 -10.79 5.25
C ARG A 54 18.63 -9.29 5.08
N ARG A 55 17.88 -8.80 4.09
CA ARG A 55 17.70 -7.37 3.87
C ARG A 55 16.37 -6.91 4.45
N TYR A 56 16.45 -5.94 5.34
CA TYR A 56 15.31 -5.29 5.97
C TYR A 56 15.06 -3.95 5.31
N TYR A 57 13.79 -3.54 5.27
CA TYR A 57 13.35 -2.29 4.69
C TYR A 57 12.45 -1.55 5.66
N VAL A 58 12.57 -0.22 5.69
CA VAL A 58 11.72 0.66 6.51
C VAL A 58 11.49 1.98 5.79
N LEU A 59 10.32 2.57 5.97
CA LEU A 59 10.02 3.93 5.49
C LEU A 59 10.85 4.94 6.26
N ASN A 60 11.61 5.73 5.51
CA ASN A 60 12.29 6.87 6.08
C ASN A 60 11.35 8.09 6.16
N ALA A 61 11.85 9.22 6.65
CA ALA A 61 11.04 10.43 6.83
C ALA A 61 10.42 10.94 5.52
N LYS A 62 11.12 10.83 4.39
CA LYS A 62 10.61 11.20 3.05
C LYS A 62 9.51 10.24 2.62
N GLY A 63 9.75 8.93 2.77
CA GLY A 63 8.77 7.87 2.50
C GLY A 63 7.47 8.06 3.29
N LYS A 64 7.56 8.33 4.59
CA LYS A 64 6.39 8.59 5.46
C LYS A 64 5.57 9.79 4.99
N ARG A 65 6.21 10.89 4.60
CA ARG A 65 5.50 12.07 4.04
C ARG A 65 4.78 11.75 2.73
N VAL A 66 5.45 11.04 1.82
CA VAL A 66 4.86 10.64 0.53
C VAL A 66 3.68 9.70 0.74
N LEU A 67 3.83 8.69 1.62
CA LEU A 67 2.75 7.77 1.97
C LEU A 67 1.52 8.52 2.50
N ASN A 68 1.72 9.42 3.46
CA ASN A 68 0.60 10.18 4.04
C ASN A 68 -0.13 11.01 2.98
N ARG A 69 0.60 11.70 2.11
CA ARG A 69 0.01 12.45 1.01
C ARG A 69 -0.81 11.55 0.08
N LEU A 70 -0.24 10.44 -0.37
CA LEU A 70 -0.92 9.49 -1.25
C LEU A 70 -2.17 8.89 -0.60
N MET A 71 -2.12 8.58 0.70
CA MET A 71 -3.30 8.09 1.42
C MET A 71 -4.41 9.15 1.46
N THR A 72 -4.07 10.41 1.75
CA THR A 72 -5.06 11.50 1.75
C THR A 72 -5.70 11.68 0.38
N GLU A 73 -4.89 11.72 -0.69
CA GLU A 73 -5.36 11.84 -2.07
C GLU A 73 -6.24 10.65 -2.46
N TRP A 74 -5.86 9.43 -2.09
CA TRP A 74 -6.63 8.22 -2.36
C TRP A 74 -7.99 8.20 -1.67
N ILE A 75 -8.03 8.54 -0.38
CA ILE A 75 -9.29 8.61 0.39
C ILE A 75 -10.24 9.63 -0.24
N HIS A 76 -9.71 10.79 -0.63
CA HIS A 76 -10.50 11.83 -1.26
C HIS A 76 -11.06 11.39 -2.63
N LEU A 77 -10.24 10.76 -3.47
CA LEU A 77 -10.70 10.21 -4.75
C LEU A 77 -11.77 9.14 -4.57
N ASN A 78 -11.60 8.25 -3.60
CA ASN A 78 -12.57 7.19 -3.30
C ASN A 78 -13.91 7.77 -2.81
N ASP A 79 -13.88 8.85 -2.01
CA ASP A 79 -15.11 9.56 -1.59
C ASP A 79 -15.87 10.14 -2.78
N ILE A 80 -15.17 10.80 -3.71
CA ILE A 80 -15.76 11.33 -4.95
C ILE A 80 -16.41 10.21 -5.76
N ILE A 81 -15.68 9.12 -6.02
CA ILE A 81 -16.20 7.97 -6.79
C ILE A 81 -17.41 7.37 -6.09
N THR A 82 -17.35 7.19 -4.77
CA THR A 82 -18.46 6.64 -3.97
C THR A 82 -19.71 7.52 -4.09
N LYS A 83 -19.56 8.85 -4.04
CA LYS A 83 -20.66 9.79 -4.23
C LYS A 83 -21.28 9.67 -5.63
N LEU A 84 -20.45 9.64 -6.68
CA LEU A 84 -20.90 9.49 -8.06
C LEU A 84 -21.69 8.18 -8.27
N LEU A 85 -21.22 7.08 -7.68
CA LEU A 85 -21.90 5.78 -7.77
C LEU A 85 -23.25 5.78 -7.02
N LYS A 86 -23.37 6.51 -5.91
CA LYS A 86 -24.64 6.64 -5.17
C LYS A 86 -25.68 7.44 -5.94
N THR A 87 -25.28 8.52 -6.61
CA THR A 87 -26.21 9.35 -7.41
C THR A 87 -26.87 8.56 -8.53
N LYS A 88 -26.14 7.62 -9.18
CA LYS A 88 -26.69 6.80 -10.27
C LYS A 88 -27.79 5.81 -9.83
N ASN A 89 -27.82 5.40 -8.56
CA ASN A 89 -28.80 4.44 -8.05
C ASN A 89 -30.08 5.11 -7.50
N GLY A 90 -30.17 6.45 -7.51
CA GLY A 90 -31.31 7.21 -6.97
C GLY A 90 -32.42 7.56 -7.96
N ASP A 91 -32.19 7.45 -9.28
CA ASP A 91 -33.08 8.02 -10.31
C ASP A 91 -33.95 6.98 -11.03
N GLY A 92 -34.21 5.81 -10.42
CA GLY A 92 -34.91 4.68 -11.06
C GLY A 92 -36.32 4.36 -10.57
N ASN A 93 -36.79 4.90 -9.45
CA ASN A 93 -38.08 4.52 -8.86
C ASN A 93 -38.90 5.75 -8.45
N ASN A 94 -39.47 6.45 -9.44
CA ASN A 94 -40.67 7.27 -9.23
C ASN A 94 -41.34 7.57 -10.57
N GLU A 95 -41.88 6.55 -11.22
CA GLU A 95 -42.92 6.75 -12.23
C GLU A 95 -43.85 5.53 -12.26
N LYS A 96 -44.84 5.55 -11.37
CA LYS A 96 -46.20 5.01 -11.55
C LYS A 96 -46.98 5.11 -10.24
N LEU A 97 -47.59 6.28 -10.05
CA LEU A 97 -48.82 6.46 -9.29
C LEU A 97 -49.61 7.49 -10.10
N ASP A 98 -50.46 6.95 -10.97
CA ASP A 98 -51.83 7.40 -11.33
C ASP A 98 -52.25 6.80 -12.69
#